data_AF-A0A6G1SV33-F1
#
_entry.id   AF-A0A6G1SV33-F1
#
_cell.length_a   1.000
_cell.length_b   1.000
_cell.length_c   1.000
_cell.angle_alpha   90.00
_cell.angle_beta   90.00
_cell.angle_gamma   90.00
#
_symmetry.space_group_name_H-M   'P 1'
#
loop_
_entity.id
_entity.type
_entity.pdbx_description
1 polymer ?
#
loop_
_entity_poly.entity_id
_entity_poly.type
_entity_poly.pdbx_seq_one_letter_code
_entity_poly.pdbx_strand_id
1 'polypeptide(L)'
;MPRMSEELREQFLQQPHIGVIATLRRDGRPYTVPVWWLWHEQSIWLTGTTGRIWCRQLEHDPRISLCIEAGAPQPGHVGVDGTATALRSPDFDIWSVSRLLAEKYVGRGDPSRAEQVERFFTNMQTEPRMLFRIEPEVWRAIDMSVYEGKRADREHQARVRSEPAARAEG
;
A
#
# COMPACT_ATOMS: atom_id res chain seq x y z
N MET A 1 -4.88 -13.77 -12.18
CA MET A 1 -5.47 -13.52 -10.84
C MET A 1 -6.61 -12.53 -11.02
N PRO A 2 -7.77 -12.76 -10.38
CA PRO A 2 -8.89 -11.85 -10.43
C PRO A 2 -8.59 -10.54 -9.68
N ARG A 3 -9.36 -9.50 -9.99
CA ARG A 3 -9.36 -8.28 -9.17
C ARG A 3 -10.08 -8.57 -7.86
N MET A 4 -9.65 -7.92 -6.78
CA MET A 4 -10.41 -7.94 -5.52
C MET A 4 -11.82 -7.37 -5.74
N SER A 5 -12.82 -7.90 -5.03
CA SER A 5 -14.10 -7.21 -4.86
C SER A 5 -13.91 -5.93 -4.05
N GLU A 6 -14.92 -5.06 -4.04
CA GLU A 6 -14.86 -3.83 -3.25
C GLU A 6 -14.74 -4.14 -1.75
N GLU A 7 -15.54 -5.08 -1.26
CA GLU A 7 -15.56 -5.51 0.14
C GLU A 7 -14.22 -6.13 0.55
N LEU A 8 -13.65 -7.00 -0.30
CA LEU A 8 -12.35 -7.62 -0.03
C LEU A 8 -11.25 -6.56 0.00
N ARG A 9 -11.27 -5.60 -0.94
CA ARG A 9 -10.32 -4.49 -0.97
C ARG A 9 -10.44 -3.65 0.30
N GLU A 10 -11.65 -3.29 0.73
CA GLU A 10 -11.85 -2.52 1.96
C GLU A 10 -11.30 -3.25 3.18
N GLN A 11 -11.61 -4.53 3.33
CA GLN A 11 -11.11 -5.36 4.44
C GLN A 11 -9.57 -5.45 4.43
N PHE A 12 -8.98 -5.72 3.26
CA PHE A 12 -7.53 -5.74 3.09
C PHE A 12 -6.91 -4.40 3.48
N LEU A 13 -7.55 -3.29 3.12
CA LEU A 13 -6.99 -1.97 3.36
C LEU A 13 -6.98 -1.58 4.86
N GLN A 14 -7.87 -2.17 5.66
CA GLN A 14 -7.91 -1.98 7.12
C GLN A 14 -6.82 -2.75 7.85
N GLN A 15 -6.24 -3.80 7.24
CA GLN A 15 -5.22 -4.61 7.90
C GLN A 15 -3.89 -3.86 8.07
N PRO A 16 -3.13 -4.10 9.15
CA PRO A 16 -1.83 -3.46 9.41
C PRO A 16 -0.69 -4.08 8.57
N HIS A 17 -0.92 -4.24 7.26
CA HIS A 17 0.09 -4.73 6.32
C HIS A 17 1.21 -3.70 6.16
N ILE A 18 2.44 -4.18 6.01
CA ILE A 18 3.57 -3.32 5.66
C ILE A 18 3.51 -3.05 4.15
N GLY A 19 3.58 -1.78 3.79
CA GLY A 19 3.75 -1.37 2.40
C GLY A 19 5.23 -1.14 2.10
N VAL A 20 5.62 -1.22 0.83
CA VAL A 20 6.91 -0.77 0.33
C VAL A 20 6.64 0.36 -0.64
N ILE A 21 7.18 1.55 -0.34
CA ILE A 21 7.12 2.67 -1.27
C ILE A 21 8.35 2.69 -2.16
N ALA A 22 8.20 3.18 -3.38
CA ALA A 22 9.27 3.59 -4.27
C ALA A 22 9.18 5.11 -4.50
N THR A 23 10.26 5.81 -4.22
CA THR A 23 10.44 7.25 -4.47
C THR A 23 11.63 7.46 -5.40
N LEU A 24 11.80 8.66 -5.95
CA LEU A 24 12.89 8.95 -6.88
C LEU A 24 14.05 9.66 -6.20
N ARG A 25 15.28 9.17 -6.47
CA ARG A 25 16.50 9.94 -6.22
C ARG A 25 16.62 11.07 -7.25
N ARG A 26 17.48 12.06 -6.99
CA ARG A 26 17.73 13.19 -7.92
C ARG A 26 18.18 12.76 -9.31
N ASP A 27 18.84 11.61 -9.41
CA ASP A 27 19.31 11.01 -10.67
C ASP A 27 18.26 10.08 -11.32
N GLY A 28 17.03 10.05 -10.80
CA GLY A 28 15.93 9.23 -11.31
C GLY A 28 15.96 7.77 -10.86
N ARG A 29 16.98 7.31 -10.12
CA ARG A 29 17.00 5.92 -9.61
C ARG A 29 15.91 5.73 -8.54
N PRO A 30 15.18 4.59 -8.55
CA PRO A 30 14.21 4.31 -7.51
C PRO A 30 14.89 4.06 -6.15
N TYR A 31 14.25 4.52 -5.09
CA TYR A 31 14.58 4.20 -3.70
C TYR A 31 13.39 3.52 -3.06
N THR A 32 13.58 2.31 -2.54
CA THR A 32 12.51 1.52 -1.92
C THR A 32 12.68 1.40 -0.42
N VAL A 33 11.60 1.53 0.34
CA VAL A 33 11.63 1.40 1.82
C VAL A 33 10.28 0.89 2.34
N PRO A 34 10.28 -0.03 3.34
CA PRO A 34 9.05 -0.43 4.00
C PRO A 34 8.47 0.71 4.87
N VAL A 35 7.15 0.86 4.85
CA VAL A 35 6.41 1.90 5.57
C VAL A 35 5.10 1.38 6.15
N TRP A 36 4.64 2.06 7.20
CA TRP A 36 3.24 2.01 7.63
C TRP A 36 2.43 3.02 6.82
N TRP A 37 1.18 2.67 6.53
CA TRP A 37 0.30 3.45 5.67
C TRP A 37 -1.16 3.33 6.11
N LEU A 38 -1.94 4.35 5.80
CA LEU A 38 -3.36 4.41 6.15
C LEU A 38 -4.19 4.73 4.90
N TRP A 39 -5.27 3.97 4.69
CA TRP A 39 -6.33 4.37 3.76
C TRP A 39 -7.40 5.12 4.56
N HIS A 40 -7.61 6.39 4.25
CA HIS A 40 -8.56 7.23 4.95
C HIS A 40 -9.04 8.36 4.04
N GLU A 41 -10.35 8.61 4.02
CA GLU A 41 -10.97 9.65 3.18
C GLU A 41 -10.51 9.60 1.71
N GLN A 42 -10.54 8.40 1.11
CA GLN A 42 -10.17 8.15 -0.29
C GLN A 42 -8.70 8.46 -0.65
N SER A 43 -7.84 8.70 0.34
CA SER A 43 -6.42 8.95 0.17
C SER A 43 -5.57 7.91 0.90
N ILE A 44 -4.35 7.71 0.39
CA ILE A 44 -3.32 6.98 1.14
C ILE A 44 -2.50 8.00 1.93
N TRP A 45 -2.25 7.69 3.21
CA TRP A 45 -1.52 8.57 4.11
C TRP A 45 -0.26 7.90 4.63
N LEU A 46 0.84 8.64 4.65
CA LEU A 46 2.13 8.23 5.22
C LEU A 46 2.61 9.29 6.22
N THR A 47 3.18 8.84 7.34
CA THR A 47 3.85 9.72 8.32
C THR A 47 5.32 9.38 8.40
N GLY A 48 6.17 10.41 8.44
CA GLY A 48 7.62 10.23 8.48
C GLY A 48 8.33 11.37 9.19
N THR A 49 9.46 11.05 9.83
CA THR A 49 10.34 12.08 10.38
C THR A 49 11.05 12.82 9.24
N THR A 50 11.24 14.13 9.37
CA THR A 50 11.82 15.00 8.32
C THR A 50 13.23 14.55 7.87
N GLY A 51 13.95 13.84 8.75
CA GLY A 51 15.26 13.29 8.46
C GLY A 51 15.28 12.08 7.50
N ARG A 52 14.13 11.46 7.19
CA ARG A 52 14.09 10.26 6.34
C ARG A 52 14.34 10.61 4.86
N ILE A 53 15.08 9.75 4.19
CA ILE A 53 15.46 9.93 2.78
C ILE A 53 14.22 10.06 1.88
N TRP A 54 13.25 9.16 2.03
CA TRP A 54 12.03 9.17 1.23
C TRP A 54 11.19 10.44 1.45
N CYS A 55 11.17 10.99 2.66
CA CYS A 55 10.48 12.24 2.96
C CYS A 55 11.08 13.41 2.17
N ARG A 56 12.39 13.59 2.23
CA ARG A 56 13.10 14.63 1.46
C ARG A 56 12.97 14.44 -0.05
N GLN A 57 12.89 13.19 -0.51
CA GLN A 57 12.69 12.89 -1.92
C GLN A 57 11.30 13.32 -2.38
N LEU A 58 10.24 13.00 -1.62
CA LEU A 58 8.87 13.39 -1.95
C LEU A 58 8.62 14.90 -1.91
N GLU A 59 9.35 15.64 -1.08
CA GLU A 59 9.32 17.11 -1.12
C GLU A 59 9.88 17.68 -2.42
N HIS A 60 10.82 16.97 -3.06
CA HIS A 60 11.46 17.42 -4.29
C HIS A 60 10.75 16.88 -5.54
N ASP A 61 10.32 15.62 -5.50
CA ASP A 61 9.62 14.94 -6.58
C ASP A 61 8.43 14.16 -5.99
N PRO A 62 7.18 14.61 -6.22
CA PRO A 62 6.02 14.05 -5.53
C PRO A 62 5.62 12.66 -6.04
N ARG A 63 6.22 12.16 -7.11
CA ARG A 63 5.85 10.86 -7.70
C ARG A 63 6.22 9.72 -6.75
N ILE A 64 5.26 8.83 -6.52
CA ILE A 64 5.40 7.69 -5.62
C ILE A 64 4.68 6.47 -6.16
N SER A 65 5.24 5.29 -5.89
CA SER A 65 4.54 4.02 -6.00
C SER A 65 4.48 3.36 -4.62
N LEU A 66 3.37 2.73 -4.27
CA LEU A 66 3.16 1.93 -3.07
C LEU A 66 2.80 0.51 -3.48
N CYS A 67 3.53 -0.47 -2.97
CA CYS A 67 3.25 -1.89 -3.11
C CYS A 67 2.92 -2.48 -1.74
N ILE A 68 1.80 -3.18 -1.62
CA ILE A 68 1.40 -3.91 -0.41
C ILE A 68 1.14 -5.34 -0.84
N GLU A 69 1.83 -6.28 -0.21
CA GLU A 69 1.60 -7.71 -0.40
C GLU A 69 1.44 -8.36 0.97
N ALA A 70 0.44 -9.20 1.11
CA ALA A 70 0.19 -9.94 2.33
C ALA A 70 -0.29 -11.36 2.01
N GLY A 71 0.16 -12.32 2.81
CA GLY A 71 -0.30 -13.71 2.73
C GLY A 71 -1.42 -14.05 3.72
N ALA A 72 -1.70 -13.19 4.69
CA ALA A 72 -2.74 -13.39 5.72
C ALA A 72 -3.18 -12.02 6.30
N PRO A 73 -4.42 -11.89 6.82
CA PRO A 73 -5.48 -12.90 6.83
C PRO A 73 -6.09 -13.15 5.45
N GLN A 74 -5.83 -12.26 4.49
CA GLN A 74 -6.33 -12.33 3.11
C GLN A 74 -5.13 -12.26 2.17
N PRO A 75 -4.76 -13.37 1.48
CA PRO A 75 -3.73 -13.34 0.46
C PRO A 75 -4.07 -12.33 -0.64
N GLY A 76 -3.24 -11.30 -0.82
CA GLY A 76 -3.57 -10.23 -1.74
C GLY A 76 -2.42 -9.27 -2.03
N HIS A 77 -2.57 -8.57 -3.14
CA HIS A 77 -1.66 -7.52 -3.58
C HIS A 77 -2.42 -6.24 -3.91
N VAL A 78 -1.99 -5.12 -3.32
CA VAL A 78 -2.44 -3.77 -3.68
C VAL A 78 -1.23 -2.97 -4.14
N GLY A 79 -1.30 -2.43 -5.35
CA GLY A 79 -0.32 -1.52 -5.91
C GLY A 79 -0.96 -0.20 -6.29
N VAL A 80 -0.37 0.91 -5.86
CA VAL A 80 -0.84 2.28 -6.14
C VAL A 80 0.30 3.09 -6.73
N ASP A 81 0.09 3.76 -7.85
CA ASP A 81 0.94 4.87 -8.29
C ASP A 81 0.18 6.17 -8.11
N GLY A 82 0.87 7.24 -7.76
CA GLY A 82 0.26 8.55 -7.60
C GLY A 82 1.25 9.66 -7.23
N THR A 83 0.71 10.75 -6.71
CA THR A 83 1.46 11.93 -6.31
C THR A 83 1.23 12.26 -4.83
N ALA A 84 2.31 12.57 -4.11
CA ALA A 84 2.30 12.90 -2.70
C ALA A 84 2.29 14.43 -2.48
N THR A 85 1.38 14.89 -1.64
CA THR A 85 1.38 16.26 -1.09
C THR A 85 1.94 16.21 0.33
N ALA A 86 3.03 16.95 0.59
CA ALA A 86 3.60 17.08 1.93
C ALA A 86 2.81 18.11 2.76
N LEU A 87 2.46 17.74 3.99
CA LEU A 87 1.66 18.53 4.94
C LEU A 87 2.40 18.62 6.27
N ARG A 88 2.27 19.77 6.93
CA ARG A 88 3.03 20.12 8.15
C ARG A 88 2.19 20.93 9.11
N SER A 89 2.54 20.84 10.39
CA SER A 89 2.10 21.80 11.41
C SER A 89 2.87 23.13 11.25
N PRO A 90 2.25 24.29 11.50
CA PRO A 90 0.88 24.49 11.98
C PRO A 90 -0.18 24.56 10.87
N ASP A 91 0.21 24.58 9.59
CA ASP A 91 -0.70 24.80 8.46
C ASP A 91 -1.75 23.70 8.28
N PHE A 92 -1.44 22.49 8.76
CA PHE A 92 -2.32 21.33 8.74
C PHE A 92 -2.16 20.53 10.03
N ASP A 93 -3.27 20.00 10.56
CA ASP A 93 -3.22 19.06 11.69
C ASP A 93 -2.72 17.68 11.23
N ILE A 94 -1.41 17.48 11.33
CA ILE A 94 -0.76 16.21 10.99
C ILE A 94 -1.02 15.11 12.03
N TRP A 95 -1.52 15.46 13.22
CA TRP A 95 -1.56 14.55 14.36
C TRP A 95 -2.81 13.69 14.38
N SER A 96 -3.97 14.21 13.94
CA SER A 96 -5.20 13.43 13.83
C SER A 96 -5.02 12.18 12.97
N VAL A 97 -4.48 12.32 11.76
CA VAL A 97 -4.20 11.17 10.86
C VAL A 97 -3.06 10.30 11.40
N SER A 98 -2.04 10.90 12.01
CA SER A 98 -0.93 10.13 12.60
C SER A 98 -1.40 9.24 13.76
N ARG A 99 -2.41 9.67 14.54
CA ARG A 99 -3.03 8.85 15.59
C ARG A 99 -3.75 7.63 15.00
N LEU A 100 -4.56 7.81 13.95
CA LEU A 100 -5.25 6.69 13.27
C LEU A 100 -4.25 5.62 12.78
N LEU A 101 -3.08 6.07 12.30
CA LEU A 101 -2.01 5.18 11.86
C LEU A 101 -1.38 4.43 13.07
N ALA A 102 -1.16 5.10 14.20
CA ALA A 102 -0.73 4.43 15.44
C ALA A 102 -1.77 3.41 15.93
N GLU A 103 -3.07 3.75 15.90
CA GLU A 103 -4.17 2.85 16.25
C GLU A 103 -4.18 1.60 15.35
N LYS A 104 -4.05 1.78 14.03
CA LYS A 104 -4.01 0.67 13.07
C LYS A 104 -2.88 -0.31 13.36
N TYR A 105 -1.65 0.17 13.57
CA TYR A 105 -0.46 -0.69 13.63
C TYR A 105 -0.06 -1.14 15.04
N VAL A 106 -0.24 -0.27 16.04
CA VAL A 106 0.06 -0.55 17.46
C VAL A 106 -1.17 -1.13 18.16
N GLY A 107 -2.31 -0.44 18.01
CA GLY A 107 -3.58 -0.83 18.61
C GLY A 107 -4.17 -2.09 18.00
N ARG A 108 -4.07 -2.26 16.67
CA ARG A 108 -4.54 -3.45 15.93
C ARG A 108 -5.99 -3.85 16.25
N GLY A 109 -6.83 -2.87 16.56
CA GLY A 109 -8.23 -3.09 16.96
C GLY A 109 -8.44 -3.73 18.34
N ASP A 110 -7.41 -3.84 19.16
CA ASP A 110 -7.46 -4.43 20.51
C ASP A 110 -7.53 -3.31 21.57
N PRO A 111 -8.67 -3.13 22.27
CA PRO A 111 -8.84 -2.08 23.27
C PRO A 111 -7.84 -2.17 24.44
N SER A 112 -7.32 -3.36 24.74
CA SER A 112 -6.32 -3.53 25.81
C SER A 112 -4.97 -2.87 25.47
N ARG A 113 -4.77 -2.47 24.21
CA ARG A 113 -3.56 -1.80 23.74
C ARG A 113 -3.65 -0.27 23.74
N ALA A 114 -4.75 0.32 24.23
CA ALA A 114 -4.94 1.77 24.24
C ALA A 114 -3.75 2.52 24.86
N GLU A 115 -3.24 2.07 26.02
CA GLU A 115 -2.08 2.70 26.67
C GLU A 115 -0.81 2.62 25.81
N GLN A 116 -0.63 1.53 25.07
CA GLN A 116 0.52 1.36 24.16
C GLN A 116 0.42 2.32 22.96
N VAL A 117 -0.79 2.52 22.43
CA VAL A 117 -1.07 3.52 21.39
C VAL A 117 -0.73 4.92 21.91
N GLU A 118 -1.22 5.29 23.10
CA GLU A 118 -0.96 6.60 23.71
C GLU A 118 0.52 6.87 23.92
N ARG A 119 1.26 5.89 24.48
CA ARG A 119 2.71 6.00 24.62
C ARG A 119 3.42 6.16 23.28
N PHE A 120 3.06 5.35 22.29
CA PHE A 120 3.67 5.42 20.97
C PHE A 120 3.40 6.76 20.28
N PHE A 121 2.15 7.21 20.32
CA PHE A 121 1.72 8.47 19.72
C PHE A 121 2.36 9.68 20.40
N THR A 122 2.40 9.71 21.74
CA THR A 122 3.11 10.76 22.50
C THR A 122 4.59 10.82 22.12
N ASN A 123 5.24 9.66 21.95
CA ASN A 123 6.64 9.62 21.52
C ASN A 123 6.81 10.15 20.08
N MET A 124 5.87 9.84 19.16
CA MET A 124 5.90 10.41 17.80
C MET A 124 5.90 11.93 17.81
N GLN A 125 5.17 12.56 18.75
CA GLN A 125 5.04 14.01 18.87
C GLN A 125 6.34 14.71 19.31
N THR A 126 7.32 13.96 19.83
CA THR A 126 8.63 14.50 20.20
C THR A 126 9.58 14.68 19.01
N GLU A 127 9.23 14.13 17.84
CA GLU A 127 10.07 14.15 16.64
C GLU A 127 9.51 15.09 15.56
N PRO A 128 10.36 15.82 14.82
CA PRO A 128 9.90 16.62 13.69
C PRO A 128 9.37 15.70 12.58
N ARG A 129 8.08 15.82 12.29
CA ARG A 129 7.35 14.94 11.37
C ARG A 129 6.61 15.71 10.30
N MET A 130 6.35 15.00 9.21
CA MET A 130 5.47 15.42 8.13
C MET A 130 4.45 14.33 7.87
N LEU A 131 3.31 14.75 7.36
CA LEU A 131 2.28 13.88 6.83
C LEU A 131 2.28 14.01 5.31
N PHE A 132 2.12 12.90 4.61
CA PHE A 132 1.99 12.89 3.16
C PHE A 132 0.61 12.35 2.81
N ARG A 133 -0.14 13.11 2.02
CA ARG A 133 -1.38 12.66 1.37
C ARG A 133 -1.04 12.22 -0.05
N ILE A 134 -1.33 10.98 -0.39
CA ILE A 134 -1.08 10.41 -1.71
C ILE A 134 -2.43 10.27 -2.39
N GLU A 135 -2.58 11.01 -3.49
CA GLU A 135 -3.72 10.90 -4.40
C GLU A 135 -3.43 9.75 -5.37
N PRO A 136 -4.23 8.67 -5.34
CA PRO A 136 -3.98 7.55 -6.21
C PRO A 136 -4.38 7.84 -7.67
N GLU A 137 -3.49 7.58 -8.61
CA GLU A 137 -3.71 7.77 -10.05
C GLU A 137 -3.91 6.43 -10.77
N VAL A 138 -3.17 5.41 -10.34
CA VAL A 138 -3.27 4.05 -10.89
C VAL A 138 -3.43 3.07 -9.73
N TRP A 139 -4.46 2.21 -9.83
CA TRP A 139 -4.74 1.17 -8.85
C TRP A 139 -4.64 -0.23 -9.45
N ARG A 140 -4.02 -1.11 -8.67
CA ARG A 140 -4.03 -2.56 -8.87
C ARG A 140 -4.45 -3.18 -7.55
N ALA A 141 -5.52 -3.96 -7.54
CA ALA A 141 -5.97 -4.71 -6.38
C ALA A 141 -6.25 -6.15 -6.86
N ILE A 142 -5.40 -7.07 -6.46
CA ILE A 142 -5.34 -8.43 -6.97
C ILE A 142 -5.64 -9.38 -5.82
N ASP A 143 -6.69 -10.17 -5.97
CA ASP A 143 -6.97 -11.27 -5.07
C ASP A 143 -6.03 -12.43 -5.41
N MET A 144 -5.16 -12.77 -4.46
CA MET A 144 -4.17 -13.85 -4.61
C MET A 144 -4.66 -15.18 -4.01
N SER A 145 -5.84 -15.21 -3.39
CA SER A 145 -6.46 -16.45 -2.91
C SER A 145 -7.02 -17.30 -4.04
N VAL A 146 -7.31 -16.68 -5.19
CA VAL A 146 -7.86 -17.34 -6.37
C VAL A 146 -6.89 -17.24 -7.55
N TYR A 147 -6.48 -18.38 -8.10
CA TYR A 147 -5.69 -18.43 -9.33
C TYR A 147 -6.45 -19.16 -10.45
N GLU A 148 -6.94 -18.40 -11.43
CA GLU A 148 -7.61 -18.94 -12.63
C GLU A 148 -6.72 -18.85 -13.90
N GLY A 149 -5.42 -18.54 -13.77
CA GLY A 149 -4.57 -18.17 -14.91
C GLY A 149 -4.90 -16.79 -15.50
N LYS A 150 -4.09 -16.29 -16.45
CA LYS A 150 -4.50 -15.11 -17.24
C LYS A 150 -5.52 -15.53 -18.27
N ARG A 151 -6.39 -14.60 -18.67
CA ARG A 151 -7.37 -14.86 -19.75
C ARG A 151 -6.67 -15.34 -21.04
N ALA A 152 -5.57 -14.70 -21.43
CA ALA A 152 -4.77 -15.10 -22.59
C ALA A 152 -4.23 -16.55 -22.46
N ASP A 153 -3.80 -16.94 -21.26
CA ASP A 153 -3.33 -18.31 -21.00
C ASP A 153 -4.50 -19.30 -21.10
N ARG A 154 -5.67 -18.96 -20.55
CA ARG A 154 -6.88 -19.80 -20.67
C ARG A 154 -7.33 -19.96 -22.13
N GLU A 155 -7.31 -18.87 -22.90
CA GLU A 155 -7.62 -18.88 -24.34
C GLU A 155 -6.61 -19.73 -25.12
N HIS A 156 -5.32 -19.62 -24.81
CA HIS A 156 -4.28 -20.48 -25.39
C HIS A 156 -4.53 -21.95 -25.05
N GLN A 157 -4.78 -22.27 -23.78
CA GLN A 157 -5.08 -23.64 -23.33
C GLN A 157 -6.37 -24.20 -23.94
N ALA A 158 -7.37 -23.36 -24.20
CA ALA A 158 -8.59 -23.75 -24.92
C ALA A 158 -8.32 -24.05 -26.40
N ARG A 159 -7.51 -23.22 -27.06
CA ARG A 159 -7.06 -23.48 -28.45
C ARG A 159 -6.28 -24.80 -28.54
N VAL A 160 -5.26 -24.98 -27.70
CA VAL A 160 -4.44 -26.21 -27.67
C VAL A 160 -5.29 -27.47 -27.41
N ARG A 161 -6.30 -27.39 -26.52
CA ARG A 161 -7.20 -28.53 -26.25
C ARG A 161 -8.24 -28.81 -27.34
N SER A 162 -8.53 -27.84 -28.20
CA SER A 162 -9.51 -27.99 -29.30
C SER A 162 -8.85 -28.37 -30.63
N GLU A 163 -7.52 -28.35 -30.71
CA GLU A 163 -6.79 -28.95 -31.83
C GLU A 163 -6.94 -30.48 -31.76
N PRO A 164 -7.51 -31.13 -32.79
CA PRO A 164 -7.55 -32.58 -32.84
C PRO A 164 -6.10 -33.09 -32.82
N ALA A 165 -5.84 -34.14 -32.04
CA ALA A 165 -4.54 -34.80 -32.00
C ALA A 165 -4.16 -35.26 -33.42
N ALA A 166 -3.44 -34.41 -34.14
CA ALA A 166 -3.00 -34.70 -35.48
C ALA A 166 -1.87 -35.74 -35.38
N ARG A 167 -2.26 -36.98 -35.66
CA ARG A 167 -1.39 -38.09 -36.12
C ARG A 167 -0.38 -38.58 -35.09
N ALA A 168 -0.82 -39.50 -34.24
CA ALA A 168 0.01 -40.67 -33.96
C ALA A 168 -0.06 -41.57 -35.21
N GLU A 169 1.07 -41.65 -35.90
CA GLU A 169 1.34 -42.41 -37.11
C GLU A 169 1.06 -43.91 -36.92
N GLY A 170 0.58 -44.57 -37.98
CA GLY A 170 0.40 -46.03 -38.05
C GLY A 170 -0.70 -46.43 -39.02
#